data_AF-V7AMY2-F1
#
_entry.id   AF-V7AMY2-F1
#
_cell.length_a   1.000
_cell.length_b   1.000
_cell.length_c   1.000
_cell.angle_alpha   90.00
_cell.angle_beta   90.00
_cell.angle_gamma   90.00
#
_symmetry.space_group_name_H-M   'P 1'
#
loop_
_entity.id
_entity.type
_entity.pdbx_description
1 polymer ?
#
loop_
_entity_poly.entity_id
_entity_poly.type
_entity_poly.pdbx_seq_one_letter_code
_entity_poly.pdbx_strand_id
1 'polypeptide(L)'
;MGSEKGESLCASPWLKISKEVDPASASETLRFVERMGAATALPPKWSARGIYDPFFRNFIKVNHIQPGRISVSIFAKPPICNAYGTLHGGSVGTLAHILSTACARTVVAEDKELFLGEISISYMSATPANVSI
;
A
#
# COMPACT_ATOMS: atom_id res chain seq x y z
N MET A 1 18.24 6.90 -27.32
CA MET A 1 17.02 7.57 -26.82
C MET A 1 17.28 7.93 -25.37
N GLY A 2 17.52 9.21 -25.07
CA GLY A 2 17.91 9.66 -23.73
C GLY A 2 16.76 9.46 -22.75
N SER A 3 17.01 8.75 -21.66
CA SER A 3 16.07 8.68 -20.54
C SER A 3 16.10 10.03 -19.84
N GLU A 4 15.07 10.86 -20.03
CA GLU A 4 14.84 12.01 -19.17
C GLU A 4 14.78 11.50 -17.72
N LYS A 5 15.72 11.96 -16.90
CA LYS A 5 15.70 11.76 -15.45
C LYS A 5 14.51 12.56 -14.92
N GLY A 6 13.39 11.88 -14.67
CA GLY A 6 12.28 12.48 -13.94
C GLY A 6 12.81 13.00 -12.60
N GLU A 7 12.61 14.28 -12.32
CA GLU A 7 12.94 14.85 -11.01
C GLU A 7 12.15 14.09 -9.94
N SER A 8 12.88 13.51 -8.99
CA SER A 8 12.28 12.82 -7.86
C SER A 8 11.46 13.82 -7.05
N LEU A 9 10.14 13.64 -6.99
CA LEU A 9 9.22 14.47 -6.21
C LEU A 9 9.55 14.48 -4.70
N CYS A 10 10.36 13.53 -4.24
CA CYS A 10 10.84 13.42 -2.87
C CYS A 10 12.24 14.03 -2.66
N ALA A 11 12.88 14.57 -3.71
CA ALA A 11 14.19 15.20 -3.60
C ALA A 11 14.04 16.52 -2.84
N SER A 12 14.35 16.49 -1.55
CA SER A 12 14.46 17.72 -0.76
C SER A 12 15.80 18.39 -1.09
N PRO A 13 15.84 19.72 -1.37
CA PRO A 13 17.10 20.45 -1.57
C PRO A 13 17.99 20.48 -0.31
N TRP A 14 17.47 19.98 0.82
CA TRP A 14 18.14 19.88 2.13
C TRP A 14 18.56 18.46 2.50
N LEU A 15 18.75 17.57 1.52
CA LEU A 15 19.27 16.21 1.74
C LEU A 15 20.70 16.27 2.30
N LYS A 16 20.82 16.25 3.62
CA LYS A 16 22.09 16.08 4.34
C LYS A 16 22.23 14.61 4.68
N ILE A 17 23.14 13.92 3.99
CA ILE A 17 23.56 12.57 4.41
C ILE A 17 24.22 12.73 5.78
N SER A 18 23.71 12.01 6.79
CA SER A 18 24.31 12.01 8.12
C SER A 18 25.77 11.56 8.03
N LYS A 19 26.66 12.22 8.78
CA LYS A 19 28.09 11.85 8.85
C LYS A 19 28.30 10.45 9.42
N GLU A 20 27.30 9.92 10.12
CA GLU A 20 27.30 8.59 10.73
C GLU A 20 26.95 7.47 9.74
N VAL A 21 26.43 7.81 8.56
CA VAL A 21 26.01 6.85 7.55
C VAL A 21 27.06 6.78 6.45
N ASP A 22 27.52 5.56 6.15
CA ASP A 22 28.39 5.31 5.01
C ASP A 22 27.72 5.78 3.70
N PRO A 23 28.37 6.68 2.92
CA PRO A 23 27.79 7.23 1.69
C PRO A 23 27.42 6.17 0.66
N ALA A 24 28.17 5.07 0.56
CA ALA A 24 27.87 3.99 -0.38
C ALA A 24 26.57 3.27 0.02
N SER A 25 26.41 2.97 1.31
CA SER A 25 25.20 2.37 1.88
C SER A 25 23.97 3.27 1.70
N ALA A 26 24.12 4.59 1.89
CA ALA A 26 23.06 5.56 1.61
C ALA A 26 22.67 5.56 0.12
N SER A 27 23.65 5.55 -0.78
CA SER A 27 23.42 5.53 -2.23
C SER A 27 22.72 4.25 -2.69
N GLU A 28 23.10 3.08 -2.17
CA GLU A 28 22.47 1.81 -2.53
C GLU A 28 21.02 1.75 -2.02
N THR A 29 20.78 2.25 -0.81
CA THR A 29 19.43 2.35 -0.24
C THR A 29 18.56 3.27 -1.09
N LEU A 30 19.06 4.43 -1.49
CA LEU A 30 18.35 5.35 -2.37
C LEU A 30 17.98 4.68 -3.70
N ARG A 31 18.95 4.01 -4.34
CA ARG A 31 18.73 3.28 -5.58
C ARG A 31 17.72 2.15 -5.43
N PHE A 32 17.71 1.45 -4.30
CA PHE A 32 16.70 0.44 -4.00
C PHE A 32 15.30 1.07 -3.92
N VAL A 33 15.16 2.16 -3.16
CA VAL A 33 13.89 2.88 -2.99
C VAL A 33 13.38 3.46 -4.33
N GLU A 34 14.27 3.99 -5.16
CA GLU A 34 13.96 4.44 -6.52
C GLU A 34 13.46 3.29 -7.41
N ARG A 35 14.13 2.12 -7.37
CA ARG A 35 13.69 0.91 -8.09
C ARG A 35 12.33 0.40 -7.63
N MET A 36 11.98 0.60 -6.37
CA MET A 36 10.65 0.32 -5.84
C MET A 36 9.59 1.32 -6.30
N GLY A 37 9.98 2.35 -7.05
CA GLY A 37 9.08 3.31 -7.66
C GLY A 37 8.77 4.54 -6.82
N ALA A 38 9.51 4.79 -5.72
CA ALA A 38 9.26 5.94 -4.84
C ALA A 38 9.38 7.30 -5.54
N ALA A 39 10.17 7.38 -6.61
CA ALA A 39 10.33 8.59 -7.43
C ALA A 39 9.39 8.61 -8.65
N THR A 40 8.52 7.61 -8.81
CA THR A 40 7.60 7.54 -9.96
C THR A 40 6.47 8.54 -9.74
N ALA A 41 6.36 9.52 -10.62
CA ALA A 41 5.26 10.47 -10.60
C ALA A 41 3.93 9.72 -10.73
N LEU A 42 3.07 9.86 -9.72
CA LEU A 42 1.72 9.33 -9.79
C LEU A 42 0.91 10.18 -10.76
N PRO A 43 0.18 9.59 -11.72
CA PRO A 43 -0.71 10.37 -12.57
C PRO A 43 -1.72 11.14 -11.69
N PRO A 44 -2.12 12.38 -12.05
CA PRO A 44 -2.99 13.22 -11.22
C PRO A 44 -4.30 12.54 -10.78
N LYS A 45 -4.81 11.62 -11.61
CA LYS A 45 -5.98 10.80 -11.30
C LYS A 45 -5.79 9.79 -10.16
N TRP A 46 -4.60 9.70 -9.55
CA TRP A 46 -4.24 8.82 -8.43
C TRP A 46 -3.75 9.61 -7.20
N SER A 47 -3.76 10.95 -7.24
CA SER A 47 -3.27 11.81 -6.15
C SER A 47 -4.34 12.26 -5.15
N ALA A 48 -5.63 12.02 -5.43
CA ALA A 48 -6.71 12.30 -4.48
C ALA A 48 -6.88 11.20 -3.41
N ARG A 49 -7.46 11.60 -2.28
CA ARG A 49 -7.74 10.72 -1.14
C ARG A 49 -8.74 9.62 -1.54
N GLY A 50 -8.47 8.37 -1.15
CA GLY A 50 -9.40 7.24 -1.33
C GLY A 50 -9.43 6.59 -2.73
N ILE A 51 -8.55 7.01 -3.66
CA ILE A 51 -8.56 6.46 -5.03
C ILE A 51 -8.11 4.99 -5.09
N TYR A 52 -7.33 4.54 -4.11
CA TYR A 52 -6.88 3.15 -4.06
C TYR A 52 -7.97 2.18 -3.59
N ASP A 53 -9.04 2.67 -2.96
CA ASP A 53 -10.12 1.82 -2.46
C ASP A 53 -10.82 1.06 -3.60
N PRO A 54 -11.23 1.71 -4.73
CA PRO A 54 -11.71 1.00 -5.91
C PRO A 54 -10.75 -0.07 -6.45
N PHE A 55 -9.44 0.19 -6.42
CA PHE A 55 -8.45 -0.78 -6.88
C PHE A 55 -8.45 -2.03 -5.99
N PHE A 56 -8.38 -1.84 -4.66
CA PHE A 56 -8.34 -2.96 -3.71
C PHE A 56 -9.66 -3.73 -3.63
N ARG A 57 -10.81 -3.07 -3.88
CA ARG A 57 -12.13 -3.73 -3.94
C ARG A 57 -12.18 -4.87 -4.96
N ASN A 58 -11.43 -4.79 -6.06
CA ASN A 58 -11.39 -5.84 -7.09
C ASN A 58 -10.79 -7.17 -6.60
N PHE A 59 -10.12 -7.17 -5.45
CA PHE A 59 -9.51 -8.36 -4.85
C PHE A 59 -10.28 -8.89 -3.64
N ILE A 60 -11.44 -8.31 -3.32
CA ILE A 60 -12.25 -8.65 -2.15
C ILE A 60 -13.57 -9.27 -2.64
N LYS A 61 -13.89 -10.46 -2.15
CA LYS A 61 -15.26 -11.00 -2.17
C LYS A 61 -15.85 -10.86 -0.78
N VAL A 62 -16.92 -10.09 -0.65
CA VAL A 62 -17.67 -10.00 0.60
C VAL A 62 -18.42 -11.31 0.81
N ASN A 63 -18.19 -11.94 1.95
CA ASN A 63 -18.90 -13.16 2.33
C ASN A 63 -20.10 -12.81 3.21
N HIS A 64 -19.90 -11.91 4.17
CA HIS A 64 -20.93 -11.56 5.14
C HIS A 64 -20.65 -10.21 5.82
N ILE A 65 -21.71 -9.46 6.12
CA ILE A 65 -21.68 -8.18 6.84
C ILE A 65 -22.70 -8.24 7.98
N GLN A 66 -22.25 -7.89 9.18
CA GLN A 66 -23.05 -7.66 10.39
C GLN A 66 -22.54 -6.40 11.11
N PRO A 67 -23.34 -5.78 11.99
CA PRO A 67 -22.88 -4.71 12.86
C PRO A 67 -21.62 -5.14 13.64
N GLY A 68 -20.52 -4.42 13.45
CA GLY A 68 -19.22 -4.66 14.08
C GLY A 68 -18.45 -5.85 13.51
N ARG A 69 -18.92 -6.47 12.41
CA ARG A 69 -18.26 -7.66 11.84
C ARG A 69 -18.41 -7.75 10.32
N ILE A 70 -17.28 -7.80 9.63
CA ILE A 70 -17.21 -8.12 8.20
C ILE A 70 -16.37 -9.39 8.02
N SER A 71 -16.80 -10.25 7.11
CA SER A 71 -16.02 -11.42 6.68
C SER A 71 -15.90 -11.42 5.16
N VAL A 72 -14.68 -11.61 4.66
CA VAL A 72 -14.36 -11.53 3.24
C VAL A 72 -13.39 -12.64 2.83
N SER A 73 -13.35 -12.93 1.54
CA SER A 73 -12.28 -13.68 0.89
C SER A 73 -11.42 -12.71 0.08
N ILE A 74 -10.10 -12.86 0.18
CA ILE A 74 -9.12 -12.02 -0.54
C ILE A 74 -8.47 -12.87 -1.63
N PHE A 75 -8.39 -12.34 -2.84
CA PHE A 75 -7.72 -12.98 -3.97
C PHE A 75 -6.34 -12.38 -4.16
N ALA A 76 -5.29 -13.12 -3.77
CA ALA A 76 -3.91 -12.75 -4.04
C ALA A 76 -3.64 -12.84 -5.55
N LYS A 77 -3.77 -11.72 -6.27
CA LYS A 77 -3.46 -11.61 -7.70
C LYS A 77 -2.19 -10.80 -7.92
N PRO A 78 -1.49 -10.97 -9.06
CA PRO A 78 -0.20 -10.31 -9.31
C PRO A 78 -0.14 -8.80 -8.98
N PRO A 79 -1.18 -7.98 -9.23
CA PRO A 79 -1.12 -6.54 -8.94
C PRO A 79 -1.00 -6.17 -7.44
N ILE A 80 -1.30 -7.10 -6.53
CA ILE A 80 -1.16 -6.90 -5.07
C ILE A 80 -0.10 -7.83 -4.45
N CYS A 81 0.72 -8.47 -5.28
CA CYS A 81 1.80 -9.34 -4.85
C CYS A 81 3.16 -8.64 -4.90
N ASN A 82 4.09 -9.11 -4.08
CA ASN A 82 5.49 -8.71 -4.10
C ASN A 82 6.28 -9.48 -5.17
N ALA A 83 7.55 -9.13 -5.34
CA ALA A 83 8.46 -9.77 -6.30
C ALA A 83 8.71 -11.27 -6.00
N TYR A 84 8.40 -11.74 -4.80
CA TYR A 84 8.49 -13.16 -4.41
C TYR A 84 7.22 -13.95 -4.76
N GLY A 85 6.26 -13.36 -5.48
CA GLY A 85 5.03 -14.02 -5.90
C GLY A 85 4.05 -14.28 -4.75
N THR A 86 4.18 -13.55 -3.64
CA THR A 86 3.29 -13.65 -2.48
C THR A 86 2.59 -12.33 -2.23
N LEU A 87 1.48 -12.35 -1.50
CA LEU A 87 0.73 -11.13 -1.16
C LEU A 87 1.65 -10.08 -0.51
N HIS A 88 1.71 -8.88 -1.08
CA HIS A 88 2.63 -7.84 -0.62
C HIS A 88 2.23 -7.37 0.79
N GLY A 89 3.19 -7.19 1.69
CA GLY A 89 2.90 -6.80 3.07
C GLY A 89 2.12 -5.49 3.17
N GLY A 90 2.54 -4.48 2.40
CA GLY A 90 1.78 -3.22 2.26
C GLY A 90 0.35 -3.41 1.72
N SER A 91 0.11 -4.39 0.84
CA SER A 91 -1.24 -4.70 0.34
C SER A 91 -2.12 -5.31 1.43
N VAL A 92 -1.56 -6.16 2.30
CA VAL A 92 -2.24 -6.63 3.51
C VAL A 92 -2.62 -5.45 4.40
N GLY A 93 -1.70 -4.49 4.59
CA GLY A 93 -1.96 -3.28 5.36
C GLY A 93 -3.09 -2.42 4.80
N THR A 94 -3.10 -2.19 3.49
CA THR A 94 -4.19 -1.45 2.84
C THR A 94 -5.53 -2.18 2.94
N LEU A 95 -5.55 -3.49 2.73
CA LEU A 95 -6.78 -4.29 2.89
C LEU A 95 -7.30 -4.24 4.33
N ALA A 96 -6.41 -4.35 5.31
CA ALA A 96 -6.77 -4.26 6.72
C ALA A 96 -7.33 -2.88 7.08
N HIS A 97 -6.76 -1.79 6.56
CA HIS A 97 -7.32 -0.44 6.70
C HIS A 97 -8.73 -0.35 6.12
N ILE A 98 -8.91 -0.73 4.84
CA ILE A 98 -10.20 -0.64 4.14
C ILE A 98 -11.28 -1.43 4.88
N LEU A 99 -10.97 -2.67 5.28
CA LEU A 99 -11.91 -3.55 5.95
C LEU A 99 -12.23 -3.08 7.37
N SER A 100 -11.24 -2.55 8.11
CA SER A 100 -11.46 -2.02 9.46
C SER A 100 -12.33 -0.76 9.43
N THR A 101 -12.06 0.16 8.50
CA THR A 101 -12.91 1.34 8.30
C THR A 101 -14.32 0.94 7.89
N ALA A 102 -14.48 0.01 6.94
CA ALA A 102 -15.79 -0.50 6.55
C ALA A 102 -16.52 -1.18 7.72
N CYS A 103 -15.80 -1.93 8.55
CA CYS A 103 -16.35 -2.59 9.72
C CYS A 103 -16.85 -1.57 10.75
N ALA A 104 -16.04 -0.55 11.07
CA ALA A 104 -16.45 0.54 11.96
C ALA A 104 -17.69 1.28 11.43
N ARG A 105 -17.79 1.48 10.11
CA ARG A 105 -18.97 2.09 9.47
C ARG A 105 -20.27 1.30 9.63
N THR A 106 -20.21 0.02 9.98
CA THR A 106 -21.44 -0.76 10.26
C THR A 106 -22.09 -0.41 11.60
N VAL A 107 -21.39 0.32 12.48
CA VAL A 107 -21.88 0.70 13.83
C VAL A 107 -21.74 2.19 14.12
N VAL A 108 -20.90 2.91 13.38
CA VAL A 108 -20.72 4.36 13.50
C VAL A 108 -21.54 5.08 12.42
N ALA A 109 -22.35 6.04 12.85
CA ALA A 109 -23.17 6.85 11.97
C ALA A 109 -22.36 7.63 10.92
N GLU A 110 -22.97 7.88 9.76
CA GLU A 110 -22.32 8.52 8.60
C GLU A 110 -21.91 9.97 8.86
N ASP A 111 -22.58 10.66 9.79
CA ASP A 111 -22.27 12.03 10.21
C ASP A 111 -20.99 12.13 11.04
N LYS A 112 -20.41 11.00 11.46
CA LYS A 112 -19.15 10.97 12.19
C LYS A 112 -17.99 10.72 11.24
N GLU A 113 -16.97 11.55 11.33
CA GLU A 113 -15.71 11.31 10.64
C GLU A 113 -15.00 10.09 11.23
N LEU A 114 -14.43 9.25 10.36
CA LEU A 114 -13.56 8.15 10.74
C LEU A 114 -12.22 8.32 10.02
N PHE A 115 -11.14 8.15 10.78
CA PHE A 115 -9.79 8.11 10.25
C PHE A 115 -9.02 6.99 10.95
N LEU A 116 -8.04 6.41 10.26
CA LEU A 116 -7.13 5.45 10.86
C LEU A 116 -6.10 6.21 11.70
N GLY A 117 -6.14 6.05 13.02
CA GLY A 117 -5.12 6.59 13.91
C GLY A 117 -3.82 5.78 13.86
N GLU A 118 -3.91 4.46 14.05
CA GLU A 118 -2.77 3.54 14.05
C GLU A 118 -3.20 2.18 13.50
N ILE A 119 -2.27 1.46 12.88
CA ILE A 119 -2.43 0.06 12.49
C ILE A 119 -1.15 -0.71 12.80
N SER A 120 -1.29 -1.87 13.44
CA SER A 120 -0.20 -2.82 13.71
C SER A 120 -0.57 -4.18 13.11
N ILE A 121 0.38 -4.78 12.38
CA ILE A 121 0.15 -6.00 11.61
C ILE A 121 1.32 -6.96 11.82
N SER A 122 1.00 -8.18 12.22
CA SER A 122 1.94 -9.29 12.29
C SER A 122 1.74 -10.22 11.09
N TYR A 123 2.79 -10.42 10.30
CA TYR A 123 2.79 -11.30 9.14
C TYR A 123 3.17 -12.72 9.56
N MET A 124 2.17 -13.60 9.70
CA MET A 124 2.38 -14.96 10.24
C MET A 124 2.76 -16.00 9.18
N SER A 125 2.34 -15.80 7.93
CA SER A 125 2.63 -16.72 6.82
C SER A 125 2.52 -16.00 5.47
N ALA A 126 3.23 -16.52 4.47
CA ALA A 126 3.13 -16.02 3.10
C ALA A 126 1.94 -16.64 2.37
N THR A 127 1.17 -15.83 1.66
CA THR A 127 0.09 -16.30 0.78
C THR A 127 0.56 -16.19 -0.68
N PRO A 128 0.73 -17.30 -1.41
CA PRO A 128 1.14 -17.27 -2.81
C PRO A 128 0.05 -16.64 -3.68
N ALA A 129 0.45 -16.05 -4.80
CA ALA A 129 -0.49 -15.59 -5.81
C ALA A 129 -1.37 -16.76 -6.27
N ASN A 130 -2.68 -16.57 -6.22
CA ASN A 130 -3.64 -17.50 -6.80
C ASN A 130 -3.66 -17.30 -8.31
N VAL A 131 -2.83 -18.07 -9.00
CA VAL A 131 -2.76 -18.13 -10.46
C VAL A 131 -3.79 -19.16 -10.95
N SER A 132 -5.08 -18.90 -10.74
CA SER A 132 -6.08 -19.59 -11.57
C SER A 132 -6.01 -18.94 -12.94
N ILE A 133 -5.40 -19.65 -13.89
CA ILE A 133 -5.34 -19.31 -15.33
C ILE A 133 -6.76 -19.32 -15.90
#